data_AF-A0A1Y4RRV2-F1
#
_entry.id   AF-A0A1Y4RRV2-F1
#
_cell.length_a   1.000
_cell.length_b   1.000
_cell.length_c   1.000
_cell.angle_alpha   90.00
_cell.angle_beta   90.00
_cell.angle_gamma   90.00
#
_symmetry.space_group_name_H-M   'P 1'
#
loop_
_entity.id
_entity.type
_entity.pdbx_description
1 polymer ?
#
loop_
_entity_poly.entity_id
_entity_poly.type
_entity_poly.pdbx_seq_one_letter_code
_entity_poly.pdbx_strand_id
1 'polypeptide(L)'
;MERVIYKSVIEIRHDISETQLQRVRAVAEAAFQNRAGCVKNISEDPYQLVFAGGEGEYGCLEVGMLNLKRESDFFPFLSAWQWIDEDPDECCDLLKLLQKL
;
A
#
# COMPACT_ATOMS: atom_id res chain seq x y z
N MET A 1 7.65 3.46 25.64
CA MET A 1 6.88 2.55 24.77
C MET A 1 7.25 2.94 23.35
N GLU A 2 7.90 2.04 22.63
CA GLU A 2 8.05 2.19 21.19
C GLU A 2 6.64 2.22 20.59
N ARG A 3 6.41 3.11 19.63
CA ARG A 3 5.12 3.19 18.96
C ARG A 3 5.05 1.99 18.02
N VAL A 4 4.03 1.16 18.16
CA VAL A 4 3.62 0.18 17.15
C VAL A 4 3.45 0.92 15.82
N ILE A 5 4.10 0.45 14.76
CA ILE A 5 4.01 1.06 13.42
C ILE A 5 3.81 -0.05 12.39
N TYR A 6 2.65 -0.01 11.76
CA TYR A 6 2.31 -0.82 10.61
C TYR A 6 2.58 -0.03 9.32
N LYS A 7 2.96 -0.73 8.25
CA LYS A 7 3.17 -0.10 6.94
C LYS A 7 2.69 -0.96 5.80
N SER A 8 2.09 -0.31 4.81
CA SER A 8 1.95 -0.86 3.46
C SER A 8 2.98 -0.17 2.56
N VAL A 9 3.97 -0.93 2.07
CA VAL A 9 5.02 -0.46 1.17
C VAL A 9 4.77 -1.01 -0.22
N ILE A 10 4.55 -0.14 -1.19
CA ILE A 10 4.23 -0.48 -2.57
C ILE A 10 5.33 0.08 -3.47
N GLU A 11 5.91 -0.79 -4.28
CA GLU A 11 6.90 -0.43 -5.31
C GLU A 11 6.25 -0.55 -6.69
N ILE A 12 6.39 0.50 -7.49
CA ILE A 12 5.84 0.65 -8.83
C ILE A 12 6.94 0.37 -9.84
N ARG A 13 6.62 -0.37 -10.91
CA ARG A 13 7.57 -0.65 -11.99
C ARG A 13 8.03 0.66 -12.65
N HIS A 14 9.31 0.72 -13.00
CA HIS A 14 9.92 1.92 -13.60
C HIS A 14 9.74 2.01 -15.13
N ASP A 15 9.20 0.96 -15.76
CA ASP A 15 8.99 0.88 -17.22
C ASP A 15 7.59 1.36 -17.66
N ILE A 16 6.89 2.10 -16.82
CA ILE A 16 5.52 2.60 -17.09
C ILE A 16 5.54 4.07 -17.54
N SER A 17 4.50 4.51 -18.24
CA SER A 17 4.37 5.91 -18.64
C SER A 17 4.02 6.81 -17.46
N GLU A 18 4.31 8.12 -17.58
CA GLU A 18 3.96 9.11 -16.56
C GLU A 18 2.45 9.14 -16.26
N THR A 19 1.60 9.00 -17.29
CA THR A 19 0.15 8.94 -17.12
C THR A 19 -0.29 7.69 -16.34
N GLN A 20 0.34 6.54 -16.59
CA GLN A 20 0.08 5.31 -15.82
C GLN A 20 0.53 5.48 -14.37
N LEU A 21 1.72 6.05 -14.16
CA LEU A 21 2.25 6.33 -12.83
C LEU A 21 1.31 7.23 -12.02
N GLN A 22 0.86 8.34 -12.59
CA GLN A 22 -0.10 9.25 -11.95
C GLN A 22 -1.40 8.54 -11.59
N ARG A 23 -1.92 7.68 -12.49
CA ARG A 23 -3.15 6.90 -12.25
C ARG A 23 -2.98 5.92 -11.09
N VAL A 24 -1.89 5.13 -11.08
CA VAL A 24 -1.61 4.14 -10.03
C VAL A 24 -1.49 4.82 -8.67
N ARG A 25 -0.78 5.94 -8.60
CA ARG A 25 -0.65 6.73 -7.36
C ARG A 25 -2.00 7.27 -6.88
N ALA A 26 -2.81 7.82 -7.78
CA ALA A 26 -4.14 8.33 -7.43
C ALA A 26 -5.07 7.24 -6.90
N VAL A 27 -5.05 6.05 -7.51
CA VAL A 27 -5.84 4.89 -7.06
C VAL A 27 -5.40 4.44 -5.66
N ALA A 28 -4.09 4.38 -5.40
CA ALA A 28 -3.57 4.03 -4.08
C ALA A 28 -3.96 5.06 -3.01
N GLU A 29 -3.73 6.35 -3.26
CA GLU A 29 -4.12 7.42 -2.32
C GLU A 29 -5.62 7.38 -2.00
N ALA A 30 -6.47 7.17 -3.01
CA ALA A 30 -7.92 7.04 -2.81
C ALA A 30 -8.28 5.81 -1.96
N ALA A 31 -7.54 4.70 -2.07
CA ALA A 31 -7.80 3.51 -1.27
C ALA A 31 -7.44 3.70 0.22
N PHE A 32 -6.38 4.45 0.53
CA PHE A 32 -5.97 4.76 1.90
C PHE A 32 -6.68 5.98 2.50
N GLN A 33 -7.55 6.64 1.74
CA GLN A 33 -8.60 7.52 2.23
C GLN A 33 -9.95 6.80 2.19
N ASN A 34 -10.27 6.08 3.25
CA ASN A 34 -11.41 5.17 3.29
C ASN A 34 -12.31 5.39 4.52
N ARG A 35 -13.32 4.53 4.68
CA ARG A 35 -14.31 4.65 5.76
C ARG A 35 -13.74 4.53 7.17
N ALA A 36 -12.55 3.93 7.34
CA ALA A 36 -11.89 3.76 8.63
C ALA A 36 -10.95 4.93 8.97
N GLY A 37 -10.65 5.81 8.00
CA GLY A 37 -9.81 6.98 8.22
C GLY A 37 -9.06 7.40 6.96
N CYS A 38 -7.96 8.13 7.17
CA CYS A 38 -7.07 8.57 6.10
C CYS A 38 -5.62 8.45 6.55
N VAL A 39 -4.83 7.69 5.81
CA VAL A 39 -3.37 7.62 5.97
C VAL A 39 -2.73 8.19 4.72
N LYS A 40 -1.78 9.11 4.88
CA LYS A 40 -1.09 9.76 3.76
C LYS A 40 0.14 8.95 3.35
N ASN A 41 0.45 8.97 2.06
CA ASN A 41 1.77 8.52 1.60
C ASN A 41 2.87 9.40 2.21
N ILE A 42 3.93 8.77 2.73
CA ILE A 42 5.12 9.45 3.29
C ILE A 42 6.38 9.29 2.43
N SER A 43 6.31 8.56 1.30
CA SER A 43 7.46 8.44 0.39
C SER A 43 7.57 9.63 -0.55
N GLU A 44 8.79 10.12 -0.70
CA GLU A 44 9.17 11.16 -1.67
C GLU A 44 9.54 10.57 -3.05
N ASP A 45 9.75 9.26 -3.14
CA ASP A 45 10.06 8.58 -4.40
C ASP A 45 8.77 8.43 -5.25
N PRO A 46 8.77 8.88 -6.51
CA PRO A 46 7.59 8.78 -7.37
C PRO A 46 7.17 7.32 -7.64
N TYR A 47 8.08 6.35 -7.59
CA TYR A 47 7.82 4.92 -7.81
C TYR A 47 7.59 4.13 -6.52
N GLN A 48 7.62 4.78 -5.36
CA GLN A 48 7.33 4.15 -4.09
C GLN A 48 6.14 4.84 -3.40
N LEU A 49 5.30 4.04 -2.76
CA LEU A 49 4.25 4.54 -1.87
C LEU A 49 4.40 3.84 -0.52
N VAL A 50 4.42 4.63 0.55
CA VAL A 50 4.50 4.13 1.92
C VAL A 50 3.35 4.73 2.72
N PHE A 51 2.40 3.90 3.10
CA PHE A 51 1.32 4.27 4.01
C PHE A 51 1.65 3.66 5.37
N ALA A 52 1.79 4.50 6.39
CA ALA A 52 2.24 4.08 7.72
C ALA A 52 1.36 4.68 8.82
N GLY A 53 1.15 3.91 9.88
CA GLY A 53 0.32 4.33 11.00
C GLY A 53 0.51 3.42 12.21
N GLY A 54 0.00 3.84 13.37
CA GLY A 54 -0.01 3.00 14.56
C GLY A 54 -1.32 2.23 14.69
N GLU A 55 -1.57 1.73 15.90
CA GLU A 55 -2.77 0.93 16.21
C GLU A 55 -4.09 1.61 15.82
N GLY A 56 -4.19 2.94 15.99
CA GLY A 56 -5.39 3.69 15.61
C GLY A 56 -5.64 3.75 14.10
N GLU A 57 -4.60 3.56 13.28
CA GLU A 57 -4.66 3.60 11.82
C GLU A 57 -4.63 2.20 11.19
N TYR A 58 -4.40 1.13 11.96
CA TYR A 58 -4.31 -0.25 11.47
C TYR A 58 -5.51 -0.63 10.59
N GLY A 59 -6.73 -0.40 11.09
CA GLY A 59 -7.95 -0.69 10.32
C GLY A 59 -8.08 0.14 9.03
N CYS A 60 -7.51 1.35 8.98
CA CYS A 60 -7.45 2.15 7.76
C CYS A 60 -6.48 1.53 6.74
N LEU A 61 -5.32 1.06 7.19
CA LEU A 61 -4.32 0.40 6.36
C LEU A 61 -4.85 -0.92 5.77
N GLU A 62 -5.48 -1.77 6.58
CA GLU A 62 -6.09 -3.02 6.12
C GLU A 62 -7.19 -2.79 5.08
N VAL A 63 -8.10 -1.83 5.34
CA VAL A 63 -9.17 -1.50 4.39
C VAL A 63 -8.58 -0.94 3.09
N GLY A 64 -7.53 -0.12 3.16
CA GLY A 64 -6.84 0.40 1.99
C GLY A 64 -6.24 -0.71 1.14
N MET A 65 -5.56 -1.66 1.76
CA MET A 65 -5.05 -2.87 1.09
C MET A 65 -6.18 -3.66 0.40
N LEU A 66 -7.29 -3.92 1.11
CA LEU A 66 -8.41 -4.68 0.55
C LEU A 66 -9.12 -3.96 -0.60
N ASN A 67 -9.20 -2.63 -0.54
CA ASN A 67 -9.72 -1.81 -1.64
C ASN A 67 -8.80 -1.89 -2.85
N LEU A 68 -7.49 -1.71 -2.67
CA LEU A 68 -6.49 -1.85 -3.74
C LEU A 68 -6.51 -3.24 -4.39
N LYS A 69 -6.72 -4.30 -3.60
CA LYS A 69 -6.87 -5.66 -4.12
C LYS A 69 -7.99 -5.77 -5.18
N ARG A 70 -9.04 -4.95 -5.08
CA ARG A 70 -10.18 -4.98 -6.01
C ARG A 70 -9.95 -4.17 -7.27
N GLU A 71 -8.89 -3.38 -7.32
CA GLU A 71 -8.53 -2.56 -8.47
C GLU A 71 -7.75 -3.41 -9.48
N SER A 72 -8.45 -3.92 -10.50
CA SER A 72 -7.87 -4.79 -11.55
C SER A 72 -6.67 -4.16 -12.25
N ASP A 73 -6.68 -2.84 -12.34
CA ASP A 73 -5.68 -2.04 -13.04
C ASP A 73 -4.53 -1.62 -12.14
N PHE A 74 -4.42 -2.15 -10.92
CA PHE A 74 -3.35 -1.78 -9.99
C PHE A 74 -2.16 -2.75 -10.07
N PHE A 75 -2.41 -4.05 -9.88
CA PHE A 75 -1.39 -5.10 -9.82
C PHE A 75 -0.40 -5.14 -11.00
N PRO A 76 -0.83 -4.96 -12.27
CA PRO A 76 0.10 -5.02 -13.40
C PRO A 76 1.20 -3.97 -13.38
N PHE A 77 1.09 -2.92 -12.55
CA PHE A 77 2.06 -1.83 -12.46
C PHE A 77 3.01 -1.96 -11.27
N LEU A 78 2.87 -2.99 -10.43
CA LEU A 78 3.70 -3.14 -9.24
C LEU A 78 4.92 -4.04 -9.51
N SER A 79 6.04 -3.71 -8.87
CA SER A 79 7.22 -4.57 -8.77
C SER A 79 7.27 -5.31 -7.43
N ALA A 80 6.76 -4.70 -6.35
CA ALA A 80 6.62 -5.32 -5.05
C ALA A 80 5.48 -4.68 -4.23
N TRP A 81 4.92 -5.44 -3.29
CA TRP A 81 4.00 -4.91 -2.30
C TRP A 81 4.18 -5.69 -0.99
N GLN A 82 4.60 -5.01 0.07
CA GLN A 82 4.89 -5.57 1.37
C GLN A 82 3.96 -4.98 2.45
N TRP A 83 3.44 -5.85 3.31
CA TRP A 83 2.93 -5.50 4.62
C TRP A 83 4.05 -5.61 5.64
N ILE A 84 4.29 -4.53 6.38
CA ILE A 84 5.23 -4.50 7.50
C ILE A 84 4.41 -4.37 8.77
N ASP A 85 4.56 -5.37 9.62
CA ASP A 85 3.93 -5.44 10.93
C ASP A 85 4.94 -5.13 12.05
N GLU A 86 4.46 -4.94 13.27
CA GLU A 86 5.35 -4.89 14.43
C GLU A 86 5.97 -6.24 14.75
N ASP A 87 5.23 -7.33 14.50
CA ASP A 87 5.77 -8.69 14.57
C ASP A 87 6.43 -9.03 13.22
N PRO A 88 7.76 -9.23 13.18
CA PRO A 88 8.46 -9.60 11.95
C PRO A 88 7.92 -10.86 11.28
N ASP A 89 7.33 -11.78 12.06
CA ASP A 89 6.74 -13.02 11.54
C ASP A 89 5.38 -12.79 10.85
N GLU A 90 4.73 -11.64 11.10
CA GLU A 90 3.48 -11.22 10.44
C GLU A 90 3.72 -10.32 9.21
N CYS A 91 4.97 -9.93 8.95
CA CYS A 91 5.34 -9.25 7.70
C CYS A 91 5.08 -10.16 6.50
N CYS A 92 4.50 -9.61 5.42
CA CYS A 92 4.05 -10.42 4.29
C CYS A 92 4.24 -9.74 2.93
N ASP A 93 4.61 -10.54 1.93
CA ASP A 93 4.58 -10.15 0.52
C ASP A 93 3.14 -10.21 -0.01
N LEU A 94 2.45 -9.08 0.11
CA LEU A 94 1.06 -8.92 -0.34
C LEU A 94 0.93 -9.15 -1.83
N LEU A 95 1.93 -8.79 -2.64
CA LEU A 95 1.86 -9.01 -4.08
C LEU A 95 1.77 -10.52 -4.38
N LYS A 96 2.64 -11.34 -3.77
CA LYS A 96 2.60 -12.80 -3.90
C LYS A 96 1.38 -13.44 -3.26
N LEU A 97 0.92 -12.92 -2.13
CA LEU A 97 -0.25 -13.45 -1.42
C LEU A 97 -1.53 -13.22 -2.24
N LEU A 98 -1.71 -12.01 -2.76
CA LEU A 98 -2.96 -11.61 -3.40
C LEU A 98 -3.06 -12.04 -4.86
N GLN A 99 -1.94 -12.26 -5.57
CA GLN A 99 -1.93 -12.83 -6.92
C GLN A 99 -2.27 -14.33 -6.97
N LYS A 100 -2.22 -15.03 -5.83
CA LYS A 100 -2.53 -16.48 -5.75
C LYS A 100 -3.99 -16.78 -5.44
N LEU A 101 -4.81 -15.76 -5.17
CA LEU A 101 -6.23 -15.85 -4.82
C LEU A 101 -7.10 -15.46 -6.01
#